data_AF-A0A8K0D002-F1
#
_entry.id   AF-A0A8K0D002-F1
#
_cell.length_a   1.000
_cell.length_b   1.000
_cell.length_c   1.000
_cell.angle_alpha   90.00
_cell.angle_beta   90.00
_cell.angle_gamma   90.00
#
_symmetry.space_group_name_H-M   'P 1'
#
loop_
_entity.id
_entity.type
_entity.pdbx_description
1 polymer ?
#
loop_
_entity_poly.entity_id
_entity_poly.type
_entity_poly.pdbx_seq_one_letter_code
_entity_poly.pdbx_strand_id
1 'polypeptide(L)'
;MENFMGKDLNVEVEVISVAKLGDRTCWTKLTNYTEKLKEMQNKNKLRLRAGEKLFIQDGLSKKNQEIQQQIRMAAKKKKESEKETKIGFKKL
;
A
#
# COMPACT_ATOMS: atom_id res chain seq x y z
N MET A 1 8.15 17.13 -15.54
CA MET A 1 6.83 16.75 -14.99
C MET A 1 7.12 15.85 -13.80
N GLU A 2 7.04 16.36 -12.57
CA GLU A 2 7.41 15.59 -11.37
C GLU A 2 6.36 14.51 -11.07
N ASN A 3 6.79 13.25 -11.03
CA ASN A 3 5.94 12.13 -10.64
C ASN A 3 5.64 12.21 -9.12
N PHE A 4 4.40 11.90 -8.73
CA PHE A 4 3.98 11.85 -7.32
C PHE A 4 4.80 10.87 -6.48
N MET A 5 5.34 9.82 -7.11
CA MET A 5 6.20 8.86 -6.42
C MET A 5 7.49 9.54 -5.91
N GLY A 6 8.11 10.39 -6.73
CA GLY A 6 9.26 11.18 -6.31
C GLY A 6 8.86 12.28 -5.32
N LYS A 7 7.82 13.05 -5.65
CA LYS A 7 7.43 14.25 -4.88
C LYS A 7 6.81 13.96 -3.51
N ASP A 8 5.84 13.04 -3.46
CA ASP A 8 5.05 12.77 -2.24
C ASP A 8 5.65 11.61 -1.42
N LEU A 9 6.22 10.60 -2.08
CA LEU A 9 6.76 9.42 -1.39
C LEU A 9 8.26 9.51 -1.10
N ASN A 10 8.98 10.39 -1.81
CA ASN A 10 10.45 10.44 -1.85
C ASN A 10 11.05 9.10 -2.26
N VAL A 11 10.47 8.48 -3.29
CA VAL A 11 10.92 7.20 -3.86
C VAL A 11 11.13 7.41 -5.35
N GLU A 12 12.36 7.18 -5.80
CA GLU A 12 12.64 6.95 -7.21
C GLU A 12 12.26 5.50 -7.52
N VAL A 13 11.36 5.32 -8.48
CA VAL A 13 10.81 4.02 -8.85
C VAL A 13 10.89 3.89 -10.35
N GLU A 14 11.44 2.76 -10.79
CA GLU A 14 11.44 2.40 -12.19
C GLU A 14 10.22 1.53 -12.50
N VAL A 15 9.36 2.03 -13.39
CA VAL A 15 8.13 1.35 -13.78
C VAL A 15 8.38 0.55 -15.05
N ILE A 16 8.30 -0.77 -14.95
CA ILE A 16 8.42 -1.68 -16.10
C ILE A 16 7.18 -1.57 -16.98
N SER A 17 6.00 -1.59 -16.37
CA SER A 17 4.74 -1.55 -17.12
C SER A 17 3.60 -1.00 -16.29
N VAL A 18 2.61 -0.45 -16.98
CA VAL A 18 1.36 0.06 -16.41
C VAL A 18 0.21 -0.55 -17.19
N ALA A 19 -0.79 -1.07 -16.47
CA ALA A 19 -2.04 -1.55 -17.04
C ALA A 19 -3.21 -0.77 -16.44
N LYS A 20 -4.09 -0.22 -17.27
CA LYS A 20 -5.34 0.39 -16.81
C LYS A 20 -6.29 -0.73 -16.36
N LEU A 21 -6.79 -0.65 -15.12
CA LEU A 21 -7.80 -1.57 -14.59
C LEU A 21 -9.20 -0.95 -14.58
N GLY A 22 -9.28 0.38 -14.55
CA GLY A 22 -10.53 1.15 -14.61
C GLY A 22 -10.23 2.63 -14.75
N ASP A 23 -11.26 3.48 -14.73
CA ASP A 23 -11.09 4.91 -15.00
C ASP A 23 -10.24 5.66 -13.98
N ARG A 24 -10.19 5.14 -12.74
CA ARG A 24 -9.41 5.73 -11.64
C ARG A 24 -8.40 4.73 -11.03
N THR A 25 -8.18 3.60 -11.68
CA THR A 25 -7.37 2.51 -11.13
C THR A 25 -6.42 1.99 -12.19
N CYS A 26 -5.14 1.91 -11.84
CA CYS A 26 -4.12 1.26 -12.65
C CYS A 26 -3.32 0.26 -11.81
N TRP A 27 -2.69 -0.68 -12.50
CA TRP A 27 -1.72 -1.58 -11.92
C TRP A 27 -0.34 -1.25 -12.48
N THR A 28 0.62 -1.08 -11.59
CA THR A 28 2.02 -0.79 -11.93
C THR A 28 2.88 -2.00 -11.58
N LYS A 29 3.77 -2.37 -12.51
CA LYS A 29 4.84 -3.33 -12.27
C LYS A 29 6.14 -2.56 -12.09
N LEU A 30 6.78 -2.75 -10.94
CA LEU A 30 8.07 -2.12 -10.62
C LEU A 30 9.22 -3.09 -10.88
N THR A 31 10.40 -2.53 -11.15
CA THR A 31 11.62 -3.32 -11.40
C THR A 31 12.09 -4.05 -10.15
N ASN A 32 12.15 -3.36 -9.01
CA ASN A 32 12.76 -3.87 -7.79
C ASN A 32 11.75 -4.07 -6.65
N TYR A 33 11.82 -5.23 -5.99
CA TYR A 33 11.03 -5.50 -4.78
C TYR A 33 11.34 -4.51 -3.65
N THR A 34 12.59 -4.06 -3.55
CA THR A 34 13.04 -3.08 -2.55
C THR A 34 12.36 -1.73 -2.74
N GLU A 35 12.14 -1.33 -3.99
CA GLU A 35 11.43 -0.09 -4.33
C GLU A 35 9.95 -0.20 -4.00
N LYS A 36 9.30 -1.32 -4.34
CA LYS A 36 7.93 -1.63 -3.93
C LYS A 36 7.76 -1.54 -2.41
N LEU A 37 8.70 -2.09 -1.64
CA LEU A 37 8.70 -1.99 -0.19
C LEU A 37 8.75 -0.54 0.30
N LYS A 38 9.65 0.28 -0.28
CA LYS A 38 9.76 1.71 0.08
C LYS A 38 8.47 2.46 -0.25
N GLU A 39 7.88 2.21 -1.41
CA GLU A 39 6.59 2.78 -1.82
C GLU A 39 5.48 2.43 -0.82
N MET A 40 5.38 1.15 -0.46
CA MET A 40 4.35 0.64 0.44
C MET A 40 4.51 1.12 1.90
N GLN A 41 5.74 1.35 2.35
CA GLN A 41 6.02 1.97 3.65
C GLN A 41 5.64 3.46 3.66
N ASN A 42 5.90 4.16 2.56
CA ASN A 42 5.68 5.61 2.44
C ASN A 42 4.27 6.00 2.00
N LYS A 43 3.45 5.08 1.47
CA LYS A 43 2.12 5.38 0.91
C LYS A 43 1.18 6.17 1.84
N ASN A 44 1.38 6.08 3.16
CA ASN A 44 0.59 6.86 4.11
C ASN A 44 0.79 8.38 3.95
N LYS A 45 1.92 8.81 3.39
CA LYS A 45 2.20 10.23 3.06
C LYS A 45 1.22 10.77 2.02
N LEU A 46 0.69 9.92 1.13
CA LEU A 46 -0.34 10.31 0.17
C LEU A 46 -1.65 10.77 0.82
N ARG A 47 -1.89 10.40 2.09
CA ARG A 47 -3.06 10.88 2.84
C ARG A 47 -3.00 12.37 3.11
N LEU A 48 -1.81 12.96 3.10
CA LEU A 48 -1.56 14.39 3.34
C LEU A 48 -1.62 15.22 2.05
N ARG A 49 -1.74 14.57 0.88
CA ARG A 49 -1.82 15.26 -0.39
C ARG A 49 -3.14 16.02 -0.48
N ALA A 50 -3.05 17.34 -0.65
CA ALA A 50 -4.21 18.20 -0.84
C ALA A 50 -4.85 17.97 -2.22
N GLY A 51 -6.18 17.98 -2.28
CA GLY A 51 -6.95 17.78 -3.52
C GLY A 51 -7.34 16.32 -3.75
N GLU A 52 -6.52 15.57 -4.50
CA GLU A 52 -6.85 14.22 -4.93
C GLU A 52 -6.31 13.15 -3.98
N LYS A 53 -7.22 12.33 -3.45
CA LYS A 53 -6.87 11.17 -2.62
C LYS A 53 -6.36 10.02 -3.49
N LEU A 54 -5.05 9.85 -3.51
CA LEU A 54 -4.39 8.70 -4.11
C LEU A 54 -4.21 7.58 -3.08
N PHE A 55 -4.45 6.34 -3.53
CA PHE A 55 -4.28 5.14 -2.70
C PHE A 55 -3.40 4.13 -3.42
N ILE A 56 -2.42 3.58 -2.71
CA ILE A 56 -1.58 2.48 -3.20
C ILE A 56 -1.91 1.23 -2.40
N GLN A 57 -2.16 0.14 -3.12
CA GLN A 57 -2.42 -1.17 -2.54
C GLN A 57 -1.53 -2.22 -3.18
N ASP A 58 -1.26 -3.28 -2.43
CA ASP A 58 -0.48 -4.40 -2.95
C ASP A 58 -1.33 -5.17 -3.98
N GLY A 59 -0.73 -5.50 -5.12
CA GLY A 59 -1.30 -6.34 -6.16
C GLY A 59 -1.30 -7.81 -5.73
N LEU A 60 -2.14 -8.16 -4.76
CA LEU A 60 -2.29 -9.52 -4.25
C LEU A 60 -3.38 -10.27 -4.98
N SER A 61 -3.22 -11.59 -5.09
CA SER A 61 -4.30 -12.49 -5.52
C SER A 61 -5.47 -12.45 -4.52
N LYS A 62 -6.68 -12.81 -4.98
CA LYS A 62 -7.88 -12.87 -4.12
C LYS A 62 -7.65 -13.69 -2.84
N LYS A 63 -7.05 -14.88 -2.98
CA LYS A 63 -6.70 -15.75 -1.84
C LYS A 63 -5.80 -15.04 -0.82
N ASN A 64 -4.79 -14.31 -1.28
CA ASN A 64 -3.88 -13.59 -0.39
C ASN A 64 -4.55 -12.37 0.26
N GLN A 65 -5.48 -11.71 -0.44
CA GLN A 65 -6.30 -10.64 0.13
C GLN A 65 -7.20 -11.14 1.25
N GLU A 66 -7.86 -12.29 1.06
CA GLU A 66 -8.69 -12.94 2.07
C GLU A 66 -7.87 -13.31 3.32
N ILE A 67 -6.68 -13.90 3.14
CA ILE A 67 -5.76 -14.21 4.24
C ILE A 67 -5.40 -12.92 5.01
N GLN A 68 -5.06 -11.83 4.32
CA GLN A 68 -4.79 -10.55 4.98
C GLN A 68 -6.01 -10.02 5.74
N GLN A 69 -7.22 -10.18 5.20
CA GLN A 69 -8.44 -9.74 5.87
C GLN A 69 -8.70 -10.54 7.15
N GLN A 70 -8.52 -11.86 7.11
CA GLN A 70 -8.65 -12.72 8.29
C GLN A 70 -7.63 -12.34 9.38
N ILE A 71 -6.37 -12.10 9.01
CA ILE A 71 -5.33 -11.64 9.95
C ILE A 71 -5.76 -10.31 10.60
N ARG A 72 -6.29 -9.35 9.82
CA ARG A 72 -6.77 -8.05 10.35
C ARG A 72 -7.94 -8.24 11.31
N MET A 73 -8.88 -9.11 10.99
CA MET A 73 -10.02 -9.41 11.87
C MET A 73 -9.57 -10.04 13.19
N ALA A 74 -8.66 -11.01 13.13
CA ALA A 74 -8.09 -11.64 14.32
C ALA A 74 -7.33 -10.62 15.18
N ALA A 75 -6.51 -9.76 14.58
CA ALA A 75 -5.81 -8.69 15.28
C ALA A 75 -6.76 -7.68 15.93
N LYS A 76 -7.86 -7.30 15.24
CA LYS A 76 -8.89 -6.41 15.78
C LYS A 76 -9.58 -7.03 17.00
N LYS A 77 -10.00 -8.29 16.90
CA LYS A 77 -10.62 -9.03 18.02
C LYS A 77 -9.70 -9.10 19.23
N LYS A 78 -8.40 -9.40 19.03
CA LYS A 78 -7.40 -9.40 20.10
C LYS A 78 -7.20 -8.03 20.75
N LYS A 79 -7.18 -6.96 19.96
CA LYS A 79 -7.07 -5.59 20.48
C LYS A 79 -8.30 -5.15 21.28
N GLU A 80 -9.48 -5.64 20.93
CA GLU A 80 -10.71 -5.36 21.67
C GLU A 80 -10.77 -6.16 22.98
N SER A 81 -10.21 -7.38 23.01
CA SER A 81 -10.15 -8.22 24.21
C SER A 81 -9.01 -7.87 25.18
N GLU A 82 -7.86 -7.40 24.66
CA GLU A 82 -6.71 -6.99 25.45
C GLU A 82 -6.54 -5.47 25.33
N LYS A 83 -6.79 -4.73 26.41
CA LYS A 83 -6.76 -3.26 26.46
C LYS A 83 -5.44 -2.59 26.03
N GLU A 84 -4.39 -3.32 25.62
CA GLU A 84 -3.08 -2.69 25.37
C GLU A 84 -2.12 -3.37 24.38
N THR A 85 -2.59 -4.20 23.43
CA THR A 85 -1.64 -4.86 22.50
C THR A 85 -1.59 -4.12 21.15
N LYS A 86 -0.62 -3.23 20.98
CA LYS A 86 -0.26 -2.65 19.65
C LYS A 86 0.37 -3.74 18.78
N ILE A 87 -0.45 -4.51 18.09
CA ILE A 87 0.03 -5.43 17.04
C ILE A 87 0.46 -4.59 15.84
N GLY A 88 1.72 -4.17 15.82
CA GLY A 88 2.40 -3.60 14.66
C GLY A 88 2.66 -4.71 13.63
N PHE A 89 1.64 -5.07 12.85
CA PHE A 89 1.85 -5.96 11.71
C PHE A 89 2.67 -5.19 10.67
N LYS A 90 3.91 -5.63 10.40
CA LYS A 90 4.73 -5.13 9.29
C LYS A 90 4.03 -5.53 8.00
N LYS A 91 3.14 -4.67 7.51
CA LYS A 91 2.52 -4.80 6.19
C LYS A 91 3.63 -4.64 5.17
N LEU A 92 3.80 -5.66 4.31
CA LEU A 92 4.45 -5.46 3.02
C LEU A 92 3.66 -4.45 2.19
#